data_AF-A0A838A2K4-F1
#
_entry.id   AF-A0A838A2K4-F1
#
_cell.length_a   1.000
_cell.length_b   1.000
_cell.length_c   1.000
_cell.angle_alpha   90.00
_cell.angle_beta   90.00
_cell.angle_gamma   90.00
#
_symmetry.space_group_name_H-M   'P 1'
#
loop_
_entity.id
_entity.type
_entity.pdbx_description
1 polymer ?
#
loop_
_entity_poly.entity_id
_entity_poly.type
_entity_poly.pdbx_seq_one_letter_code
_entity_poly.pdbx_strand_id
1 'polypeptide(L)'
;MTEPQQFDVVSDDHPVADLEPKALVEQVVQVIAQAAPEGWDDLHAVFSLAGGREIANAVAVVGDREPTQIPITSSVIELIRVHRRVTVGPQGPWLRLLFDCDKTGALQVSFDYGQEELPFDQLLPAEAYRRDIEEFPREVPLWLLAYMNNTGQQLRTAAQAVAEAVAVGGARVSDDEIPSLPTLWARIAVLAAVCRGSEAPINLRVDPAFQLYIGDNGGSTLCRLPGNRAVLSGGRKDSRLLSAAYGGVIGWPDLYRDAPSWLHNLYLDPRAERGLLSFCYWWDGEHWYRPELAGEDAWKPTDEIARGLPGVWTLESTASLVATVLKRIGVEPTDQNAYATADLVHAAEARIVTERVFGRLFVDGAPESFDMAEALAQLDAADLLLPTHPPIDRATATDRVVDFCRTHRVEYPLDRLVADRWDGGWQVFAPIAEGEIAIGRAVFLVADDGVVEQASTSAAPSQLAEVFARRFAQRIRKAR
;
A
#
# COMPACT_ATOMS: atom_id res chain seq x y z
N MET A 1 17.46 -16.67 -63.66
CA MET A 1 18.25 -17.89 -63.37
C MET A 1 19.23 -17.51 -62.28
N THR A 2 18.81 -17.71 -61.04
CA THR A 2 19.59 -17.52 -59.82
C THR A 2 18.92 -18.42 -58.79
N GLU A 3 19.70 -19.35 -58.24
CA GLU A 3 19.25 -20.52 -57.48
C GLU A 3 18.51 -20.20 -56.18
N PRO A 4 17.58 -21.05 -55.73
CA PRO A 4 17.04 -20.99 -54.38
C PRO A 4 18.10 -21.52 -53.39
N GLN A 5 18.34 -20.76 -52.32
CA GLN A 5 19.12 -21.24 -51.17
C GLN A 5 18.37 -22.38 -50.49
N GLN A 6 18.95 -23.57 -50.60
CA GLN A 6 18.53 -24.80 -49.96
C GLN A 6 18.93 -24.73 -48.48
N PHE A 7 17.94 -24.67 -47.60
CA PHE A 7 18.15 -24.91 -46.18
C PHE A 7 18.26 -26.42 -45.98
N ASP A 8 19.38 -26.86 -45.41
CA ASP A 8 19.57 -28.25 -45.02
C ASP A 8 18.52 -28.63 -43.97
N VAL A 9 17.65 -29.55 -44.35
CA VAL A 9 16.80 -30.28 -43.42
C VAL A 9 17.73 -31.12 -42.56
N VAL A 10 17.94 -30.71 -41.32
CA VAL A 10 18.65 -31.52 -40.33
C VAL A 10 17.84 -32.81 -40.15
N SER A 11 18.51 -33.92 -40.45
CA SER A 11 18.04 -35.29 -40.33
C SER A 11 17.44 -35.59 -38.95
N ASP A 12 16.34 -36.34 -38.96
CA ASP A 12 15.45 -36.72 -37.85
C ASP A 12 16.07 -37.68 -36.80
N ASP A 13 17.41 -37.68 -36.63
CA ASP A 13 18.12 -38.75 -35.88
C ASP A 13 19.26 -38.23 -34.96
N HIS A 14 19.31 -36.94 -34.67
CA HIS A 14 20.17 -36.44 -33.57
C HIS A 14 19.43 -36.63 -32.23
N PRO A 15 20.03 -37.34 -31.25
CA PRO A 15 19.43 -37.42 -29.93
C PRO A 15 19.30 -35.99 -29.39
N VAL A 16 18.06 -35.57 -29.10
CA VAL A 16 17.70 -34.22 -28.61
C VAL A 16 18.54 -33.78 -27.39
N ALA A 17 19.17 -34.73 -26.70
CA ALA A 17 20.08 -34.53 -25.57
C ALA A 17 21.41 -33.81 -25.90
N ASP A 18 21.84 -33.76 -27.16
CA ASP A 18 23.14 -33.18 -27.57
C ASP A 18 23.02 -31.75 -28.14
N LEU A 19 21.82 -31.16 -28.16
CA LEU A 19 21.61 -29.80 -28.65
C LEU A 19 21.99 -28.76 -27.59
N GLU A 20 22.76 -27.76 -28.01
CA GLU A 20 23.03 -26.55 -27.22
C GLU A 20 21.70 -25.92 -26.74
N PRO A 21 21.57 -25.49 -25.47
CA PRO A 21 20.30 -24.98 -24.93
C PRO A 21 19.68 -23.87 -25.78
N LYS A 22 20.51 -23.00 -26.36
CA LYS A 22 20.05 -21.94 -27.25
C LYS A 22 19.35 -22.50 -28.50
N ALA A 23 19.89 -23.56 -29.10
CA ALA A 23 19.32 -24.18 -30.29
C ALA A 23 17.94 -24.80 -30.01
N LEU A 24 17.72 -25.35 -28.81
CA LEU A 24 16.40 -25.87 -28.41
C LEU A 24 15.34 -24.77 -28.38
N VAL A 25 15.68 -23.58 -27.85
CA VAL A 25 14.73 -22.46 -27.83
C VAL A 25 14.50 -21.91 -29.23
N GLU A 26 15.54 -21.77 -30.04
CA GLU A 26 15.41 -21.33 -31.45
C GLU A 26 14.50 -22.27 -32.24
N GLN A 27 14.63 -23.59 -32.04
CA GLN A 27 13.75 -24.58 -32.67
C GLN A 27 12.30 -24.45 -32.20
N VAL A 28 12.06 -24.21 -30.90
CA VAL A 28 10.70 -23.95 -30.37
C VAL A 28 10.10 -22.71 -31.02
N VAL A 29 10.85 -21.61 -31.09
CA VAL A 29 10.40 -20.35 -31.71
C VAL A 29 10.07 -20.58 -33.18
N GLN A 30 10.88 -21.33 -33.92
CA GLN A 30 10.64 -21.65 -35.31
C GLN A 30 9.33 -22.42 -35.51
N VAL A 31 9.07 -23.44 -34.68
CA VAL A 31 7.82 -24.23 -34.77
C VAL A 31 6.60 -23.36 -34.44
N ILE A 32 6.70 -22.48 -33.44
CA ILE A 32 5.61 -21.57 -33.08
C ILE A 32 5.36 -20.53 -34.18
N ALA A 33 6.42 -19.97 -34.75
CA ALA A 33 6.33 -19.00 -35.83
C ALA A 33 5.71 -19.59 -37.11
N GLN A 34 5.96 -20.87 -37.40
CA GLN A 34 5.32 -21.59 -38.51
C GLN A 34 3.81 -21.82 -38.29
N ALA A 35 3.38 -21.93 -37.03
CA ALA A 35 1.98 -22.09 -36.66
C ALA A 35 1.25 -20.73 -36.48
N ALA A 36 1.98 -19.62 -36.47
CA ALA A 36 1.43 -18.28 -36.32
C ALA A 36 0.64 -17.84 -37.56
N PRO A 37 -0.39 -16.98 -37.39
CA PRO A 37 -1.14 -16.42 -38.52
C PRO A 37 -0.24 -15.60 -39.45
N GLU A 38 -0.58 -15.57 -40.74
CA GLU A 38 0.17 -14.79 -41.73
C GLU A 38 0.19 -13.30 -41.38
N GLY A 39 1.37 -12.69 -41.47
CA GLY A 39 1.57 -11.26 -41.21
C GLY A 39 1.64 -10.87 -39.74
N TRP A 40 1.99 -11.80 -38.84
CA TRP A 40 2.26 -11.49 -37.44
C TRP A 40 3.43 -10.49 -37.28
N ASP A 41 3.32 -9.65 -36.25
CA ASP A 41 4.33 -8.66 -35.88
C ASP A 41 5.18 -9.14 -34.70
N ASP A 42 4.53 -9.70 -33.68
CA ASP A 42 5.17 -10.20 -32.46
C ASP A 42 4.60 -11.57 -32.05
N LEU A 43 5.46 -12.41 -31.46
CA LEU A 43 5.11 -13.67 -30.82
C LEU A 43 5.51 -13.62 -29.35
N HIS A 44 4.59 -14.00 -28.49
CA HIS A 44 4.82 -14.14 -27.06
C HIS A 44 4.48 -15.56 -26.64
N ALA A 45 5.36 -16.22 -25.90
CA ALA A 45 5.06 -17.53 -25.33
C ALA A 45 5.55 -17.66 -23.90
N VAL A 46 4.80 -18.44 -23.13
CA VAL A 46 5.10 -18.77 -21.73
C VAL A 46 4.95 -20.27 -21.53
N PHE A 47 5.95 -20.88 -20.91
CA PHE A 47 5.96 -22.28 -20.51
C PHE A 47 6.23 -22.38 -19.02
N SER A 48 5.28 -22.94 -18.26
CA SER A 48 5.42 -23.20 -16.83
C SER A 48 5.55 -24.69 -16.59
N LEU A 49 6.66 -25.15 -16.00
CA LEU A 49 6.96 -26.56 -15.81
C LEU A 49 7.41 -26.85 -14.37
N ALA A 50 6.85 -27.90 -13.77
CA ALA A 50 7.28 -28.44 -12.48
C ALA A 50 6.81 -29.89 -12.31
N GLY A 51 7.67 -30.77 -11.80
CA GLY A 51 7.29 -32.13 -11.38
C GLY A 51 6.53 -32.93 -12.46
N GLY A 52 6.92 -32.79 -13.72
CA GLY A 52 6.26 -33.44 -14.86
C GLY A 52 4.84 -32.93 -15.19
N ARG A 53 4.49 -31.71 -14.77
CA ARG A 53 3.30 -30.99 -15.22
C ARG A 53 3.72 -29.75 -16.00
N GLU A 54 2.86 -29.33 -16.92
CA GLU A 54 3.11 -28.17 -17.77
C GLU A 54 1.84 -27.35 -18.03
N ILE A 55 2.05 -26.05 -18.20
CA ILE A 55 1.14 -25.11 -18.85
C ILE A 55 1.95 -24.43 -19.94
N ALA A 56 1.39 -24.30 -21.13
CA ALA A 56 2.03 -23.63 -22.26
C ALA A 56 1.01 -22.78 -23.01
N ASN A 57 1.32 -21.50 -23.16
CA ASN A 57 0.51 -20.53 -23.89
C ASN A 57 1.41 -19.81 -24.90
N ALA A 58 0.93 -19.61 -26.13
CA ALA A 58 1.59 -18.76 -27.10
C ALA A 58 0.55 -17.94 -27.86
N VAL A 59 0.89 -16.68 -28.14
CA VAL A 59 0.04 -15.76 -28.88
C VAL A 59 0.84 -15.03 -29.96
N ALA A 60 0.18 -14.71 -31.06
CA ALA A 60 0.66 -13.79 -32.08
C ALA A 60 -0.11 -12.48 -32.02
N VAL A 61 0.60 -11.37 -32.20
CA VAL A 61 0.04 -10.03 -32.40
C VAL A 61 0.10 -9.70 -33.89
N VAL A 62 -0.98 -9.12 -34.45
CA VAL A 62 -1.10 -8.74 -35.86
C VAL A 62 -1.67 -7.33 -35.95
N GLY A 63 -0.80 -6.34 -36.12
CA GLY A 63 -1.15 -4.92 -36.01
C GLY A 63 -1.84 -4.62 -34.67
N ASP A 64 -2.85 -3.75 -34.69
CA ASP A 64 -3.61 -3.36 -33.49
C ASP A 64 -4.77 -4.33 -33.15
N ARG A 65 -4.69 -5.60 -33.59
CA ARG A 65 -5.72 -6.60 -33.32
C ARG A 65 -5.52 -7.30 -31.98
N GLU A 66 -6.58 -7.92 -31.48
CA GLU A 66 -6.47 -8.80 -30.31
C GLU A 66 -5.48 -9.95 -30.56
N PRO A 67 -4.65 -10.32 -29.57
CA PRO A 67 -3.70 -11.42 -29.70
C PRO A 67 -4.40 -12.73 -30.05
N THR A 68 -3.87 -13.44 -31.06
CA THR A 68 -4.40 -14.73 -31.52
C THR A 68 -3.63 -15.87 -30.88
N GLN A 69 -4.33 -16.79 -30.22
CA GLN A 69 -3.73 -17.99 -29.60
C GLN A 69 -3.15 -18.94 -30.65
N ILE A 70 -1.95 -19.46 -30.38
CA ILE A 70 -1.24 -20.44 -31.19
C ILE A 70 -1.29 -21.81 -30.48
N PRO A 71 -1.79 -22.87 -31.15
CA PRO A 71 -1.76 -24.21 -30.58
C PRO A 71 -0.33 -24.72 -30.34
N ILE A 72 -0.05 -25.14 -29.11
CA ILE A 72 1.23 -25.76 -28.74
C ILE A 72 1.14 -27.28 -28.88
N THR A 73 2.05 -27.87 -29.66
CA THR A 73 2.11 -29.32 -29.88
C THR A 73 2.98 -30.01 -28.83
N SER A 74 2.81 -31.32 -28.65
CA SER A 74 3.64 -32.11 -27.73
C SER A 74 5.12 -32.10 -28.11
N SER A 75 5.48 -31.97 -29.40
CA SER A 75 6.87 -31.88 -29.83
C SER A 75 7.56 -30.61 -29.30
N VAL A 76 6.85 -29.48 -29.27
CA VAL A 76 7.35 -28.23 -28.66
C VAL A 76 7.55 -28.42 -27.16
N ILE A 77 6.61 -29.07 -26.47
CA ILE A 77 6.73 -29.35 -25.03
C ILE A 77 7.94 -30.24 -24.73
N GLU A 78 8.23 -31.25 -25.56
CA GLU A 78 9.41 -32.09 -25.36
C GLU A 78 10.73 -31.32 -25.50
N LEU A 79 10.83 -30.40 -26.47
CA LEU A 79 12.00 -29.53 -26.60
C LEU A 79 12.18 -28.65 -25.35
N ILE A 80 11.10 -28.08 -24.84
CA ILE A 80 11.10 -27.27 -23.61
C ILE A 80 11.47 -28.12 -22.37
N ARG A 81 11.00 -29.37 -22.29
CA ARG A 81 11.38 -30.32 -21.23
C ARG A 81 12.87 -30.66 -21.28
N VAL A 82 13.42 -30.91 -22.48
CA VAL A 82 14.85 -31.16 -22.65
C VAL A 82 15.63 -29.92 -22.23
N HIS A 83 15.24 -28.75 -22.72
CA HIS A 83 15.85 -27.47 -22.37
C HIS A 83 15.91 -27.30 -20.85
N ARG A 84 14.77 -27.44 -20.15
CA ARG A 84 14.69 -27.34 -18.69
C ARG A 84 15.68 -28.25 -17.97
N ARG A 85 15.88 -29.47 -18.45
CA ARG A 85 16.81 -30.45 -17.86
C ARG A 85 18.27 -30.08 -18.09
N VAL A 86 18.63 -29.60 -19.28
CA VAL A 86 20.03 -29.27 -19.62
C VAL A 86 20.47 -27.91 -19.07
N THR A 87 19.53 -27.03 -18.71
CA THR A 87 19.82 -25.69 -18.14
C THR A 87 19.73 -25.63 -16.61
N VAL A 88 19.69 -26.76 -15.91
CA VAL A 88 19.62 -26.75 -14.44
C VAL A 88 20.88 -26.12 -13.86
N GLY A 89 20.70 -25.00 -13.15
CA GLY A 89 21.78 -24.29 -12.45
C GLY A 89 21.74 -24.49 -10.93
N PRO A 90 22.55 -23.73 -10.17
CA PRO A 90 22.55 -23.76 -8.70
C PRO A 90 21.21 -23.36 -8.07
N GLN A 91 20.39 -22.57 -8.78
CA GLN A 91 19.04 -22.19 -8.36
C GLN A 91 18.00 -23.28 -8.70
N GLY A 92 18.44 -24.44 -9.18
CA GLY A 92 17.59 -25.48 -9.75
C GLY A 92 17.03 -25.13 -11.14
N PRO A 93 16.05 -25.89 -11.63
CA PRO A 93 15.38 -25.57 -12.89
C PRO A 93 14.49 -24.34 -12.74
N TRP A 94 14.37 -23.56 -13.82
CA TRP A 94 13.41 -22.47 -13.91
C TRP A 94 11.96 -22.98 -13.74
N LEU A 95 11.09 -22.13 -13.20
CA LEU A 95 9.64 -22.37 -13.08
C LEU A 95 8.90 -21.94 -14.34
N ARG A 96 9.30 -20.80 -14.93
CA ARG A 96 8.80 -20.34 -16.24
C ARG A 96 9.92 -20.01 -17.21
N LEU A 97 9.68 -20.34 -18.48
CA LEU A 97 10.41 -19.80 -19.62
C LEU A 97 9.46 -18.87 -20.37
N LEU A 98 9.90 -17.64 -20.62
CA LEU A 98 9.19 -16.68 -21.47
C LEU A 98 10.06 -16.34 -22.66
N PHE A 99 9.45 -16.18 -23.83
CA PHE A 99 10.12 -15.56 -24.95
C PHE A 99 9.22 -14.57 -25.67
N ASP A 100 9.88 -13.56 -26.23
CA ASP A 100 9.32 -12.56 -27.13
C ASP A 100 10.13 -12.61 -28.43
N CYS A 101 9.45 -12.68 -29.57
CA CYS A 101 10.09 -12.71 -30.87
C CYS A 101 9.35 -11.77 -31.83
N ASP A 102 10.06 -10.81 -32.42
CA ASP A 102 9.48 -9.94 -33.45
C ASP A 102 9.61 -10.56 -34.85
N LYS A 103 8.90 -9.98 -35.82
CA LYS A 103 8.92 -10.41 -37.23
C LYS A 103 10.29 -10.31 -37.91
N THR A 104 11.26 -9.63 -37.31
CA THR A 104 12.64 -9.56 -37.80
C THR A 104 13.49 -10.73 -37.30
N GLY A 105 12.95 -11.52 -36.36
CA GLY A 105 13.63 -12.62 -35.68
C GLY A 105 14.40 -12.17 -34.45
N ALA A 106 14.17 -10.95 -33.93
CA ALA A 106 14.79 -10.51 -32.69
C ALA A 106 14.15 -11.27 -31.51
N LEU A 107 14.89 -12.24 -30.99
CA LEU A 107 14.45 -13.12 -29.91
C LEU A 107 14.99 -12.65 -28.56
N GLN A 108 14.09 -12.45 -27.60
CA GLN A 108 14.40 -12.29 -26.19
C GLN A 108 13.86 -13.48 -25.41
N VAL A 109 14.69 -14.02 -24.50
CA VAL A 109 14.33 -15.17 -23.67
C VAL A 109 14.61 -14.80 -22.22
N SER A 110 13.65 -15.10 -21.35
CA SER A 110 13.79 -14.90 -19.91
C SER A 110 13.37 -16.15 -19.14
N PHE A 111 13.95 -16.31 -17.96
CA PHE A 111 13.70 -17.42 -17.05
C PHE A 111 13.26 -16.86 -15.71
N ASP A 112 12.17 -17.41 -15.18
CA ASP A 112 11.65 -17.08 -13.87
C ASP A 112 11.88 -18.26 -12.92
N TYR A 113 12.50 -17.98 -11.78
CA TYR A 113 12.80 -18.96 -10.73
C TYR A 113 11.87 -18.80 -9.50
N GLY A 114 10.83 -17.97 -9.63
CA GLY A 114 9.85 -17.68 -8.58
C GLY A 114 10.20 -16.44 -7.76
N GLN A 115 10.96 -15.50 -8.31
CA GLN A 115 11.25 -14.23 -7.64
C GLN A 115 9.95 -13.49 -7.30
N GLU A 116 8.96 -13.59 -8.18
CA GLU A 116 7.60 -13.10 -7.99
C GLU A 116 6.58 -14.24 -8.09
N GLU A 117 5.39 -14.01 -7.55
CA GLU A 117 4.29 -14.97 -7.65
C GLU A 117 3.84 -15.09 -9.12
N LEU A 118 3.62 -16.33 -9.56
CA LEU A 118 3.20 -16.59 -10.93
C LEU A 118 1.71 -16.23 -11.10
N PRO A 119 1.32 -15.70 -12.27
CA PRO A 119 -0.09 -15.54 -12.64
C PRO A 119 -0.88 -16.83 -12.48
N PHE A 120 -2.14 -16.72 -12.05
CA PHE A 120 -2.99 -17.88 -11.74
C PHE A 120 -3.15 -18.85 -12.92
N ASP A 121 -3.23 -18.32 -14.15
CA ASP A 121 -3.33 -19.09 -15.39
C ASP A 121 -2.03 -19.80 -15.79
N GLN A 122 -0.93 -19.55 -15.06
CA GLN A 122 0.40 -20.13 -15.29
C GLN A 122 0.88 -20.93 -14.07
N LEU A 123 0.08 -20.97 -13.00
CA LEU A 123 0.41 -21.66 -11.76
C LEU A 123 -0.01 -23.13 -11.85
N LEU A 124 0.95 -24.04 -11.70
CA LEU A 124 0.71 -25.48 -11.68
C LEU A 124 0.14 -25.92 -10.32
N PRO A 125 -0.51 -27.10 -10.21
CA PRO A 125 -0.95 -27.61 -8.91
C PRO A 125 0.20 -27.75 -7.90
N ALA A 126 -0.09 -27.54 -6.61
CA ALA A 126 0.87 -27.64 -5.50
C ALA A 126 1.71 -28.93 -5.51
N GLU A 127 1.10 -30.07 -5.84
CA GLU A 127 1.75 -31.39 -5.94
C GLU A 127 2.86 -31.44 -7.00
N ALA A 128 2.74 -30.62 -8.06
CA ALA A 128 3.74 -30.53 -9.11
C ALA A 128 5.02 -29.87 -8.59
N TYR A 129 4.87 -28.75 -7.88
CA TYR A 129 6.00 -28.04 -7.28
C TYR A 129 6.65 -28.86 -6.16
N ARG A 130 5.87 -29.54 -5.31
CA ARG A 130 6.45 -30.41 -4.26
C ARG A 130 7.38 -31.47 -4.86
N ARG A 131 6.92 -32.19 -5.90
CA ARG A 131 7.76 -33.17 -6.62
C ARG A 131 8.98 -32.54 -7.27
N ASP A 132 8.84 -31.33 -7.82
CA ASP A 132 9.96 -30.61 -8.43
C ASP A 132 11.03 -30.19 -7.41
N ILE A 133 10.63 -29.77 -6.20
CA ILE A 133 11.56 -29.44 -5.11
C ILE A 133 12.21 -30.71 -4.53
N GLU A 134 11.46 -31.82 -4.44
CA GLU A 134 12.02 -33.11 -4.04
C GLU A 134 13.08 -33.63 -5.01
N GLU A 135 12.86 -33.48 -6.32
CA GLU A 135 13.80 -33.89 -7.37
C GLU A 135 15.00 -32.92 -7.48
N PHE A 136 14.75 -31.61 -7.35
CA PHE A 136 15.77 -30.56 -7.43
C PHE A 136 15.77 -29.67 -6.18
N PRO A 137 16.37 -30.15 -5.06
CA PRO A 137 16.46 -29.38 -3.82
C PRO A 137 17.16 -28.03 -4.02
N ARG A 138 16.52 -26.95 -3.58
CA ARG A 138 16.97 -25.56 -3.75
C ARG A 138 16.37 -24.63 -2.70
N GLU A 139 16.85 -23.39 -2.63
CA GLU A 139 16.15 -22.33 -1.90
C GLU A 139 14.81 -22.03 -2.59
N VAL A 140 13.73 -21.98 -1.81
CA VAL A 140 12.36 -21.82 -2.33
C VAL A 140 11.80 -20.49 -1.83
N PRO A 141 11.25 -19.65 -2.72
CA PRO A 141 10.62 -18.39 -2.33
C PRO A 141 9.39 -18.65 -1.45
N LEU A 142 9.14 -17.75 -0.50
CA LEU A 142 8.11 -17.92 0.53
C LEU A 142 6.70 -18.13 -0.05
N TRP A 143 6.35 -17.41 -1.12
CA TRP A 143 5.04 -17.58 -1.76
C TRP A 143 4.84 -19.01 -2.28
N LEU A 144 5.90 -19.65 -2.79
CA LEU A 144 5.83 -21.01 -3.30
C LEU A 144 5.82 -22.03 -2.16
N LEU A 145 6.58 -21.79 -1.08
CA LEU A 145 6.48 -22.58 0.14
C LEU A 145 5.04 -22.59 0.69
N ALA A 146 4.40 -21.43 0.73
CA ALA A 146 3.02 -21.28 1.17
C ALA A 146 2.04 -21.93 0.19
N TYR A 147 2.19 -21.70 -1.12
CA TYR A 147 1.35 -22.33 -2.14
C TYR A 147 1.38 -23.86 -2.06
N MET A 148 2.55 -24.44 -1.80
CA MET A 148 2.71 -25.90 -1.68
C MET A 148 2.19 -26.49 -0.38
N ASN A 149 2.23 -25.74 0.74
CA ASN A 149 2.12 -26.33 2.08
C ASN A 149 1.12 -25.63 3.01
N ASN A 150 0.43 -24.58 2.56
CA ASN A 150 -0.60 -23.94 3.35
C ASN A 150 -1.84 -24.84 3.46
N THR A 151 -2.20 -25.21 4.69
CA THR A 151 -3.39 -26.00 5.01
C THR A 151 -4.43 -25.20 5.80
N GLY A 152 -4.26 -23.88 5.89
CA GLY A 152 -5.11 -22.99 6.66
C GLY A 152 -4.64 -22.77 8.10
N GLN A 153 -3.38 -23.10 8.42
CA GLN A 153 -2.81 -22.92 9.76
C GLN A 153 -2.82 -21.48 10.30
N GLN A 154 -2.96 -20.49 9.42
CA GLN A 154 -3.04 -19.07 9.80
C GLN A 154 -4.48 -18.53 9.85
N LEU A 155 -5.48 -19.38 9.60
CA LEU A 155 -6.87 -19.00 9.75
C LEU A 155 -7.29 -19.07 11.21
N ARG A 156 -8.06 -18.07 11.64
CA ARG A 156 -8.76 -18.04 12.92
C ARG A 156 -10.23 -17.73 12.67
N THR A 157 -11.04 -18.79 12.61
CA THR A 157 -12.51 -18.65 12.48
C THR A 157 -13.10 -17.97 13.72
N ALA A 158 -14.29 -17.38 13.60
CA ALA A 158 -14.99 -16.79 14.74
C ALA A 158 -15.25 -17.81 15.86
N ALA A 159 -15.52 -19.07 15.52
CA ALA A 159 -15.72 -20.14 16.50
C ALA A 159 -14.42 -20.45 17.28
N GLN A 160 -13.28 -20.54 16.59
CA GLN A 160 -11.97 -20.69 17.21
C GLN A 160 -11.66 -19.50 18.12
N ALA A 161 -11.89 -18.27 17.64
CA ALA A 161 -11.62 -17.06 18.41
C ALA A 161 -12.40 -17.02 19.73
N VAL A 162 -13.66 -17.47 19.75
CA VAL A 162 -14.45 -17.56 20.98
C VAL A 162 -13.95 -18.67 21.91
N ALA A 163 -13.55 -19.83 21.36
CA ALA A 163 -13.08 -20.97 22.16
C ALA A 163 -11.68 -20.76 22.78
N GLU A 164 -10.80 -20.08 22.05
CA GLU A 164 -9.41 -19.81 22.44
C GLU A 164 -9.26 -18.51 23.24
N ALA A 165 -10.31 -17.70 23.35
CA ALA A 165 -10.27 -16.46 24.12
C ALA A 165 -10.06 -16.77 25.61
N VAL A 166 -8.84 -16.52 26.08
CA VAL A 166 -8.50 -16.56 27.51
C VAL A 166 -8.90 -15.22 28.15
N ALA A 167 -9.23 -15.24 29.45
CA ALA A 167 -9.36 -14.00 30.22
C ALA A 167 -8.02 -13.22 30.14
N VAL A 168 -8.09 -11.99 29.63
CA VAL A 168 -7.00 -11.05 29.30
C VAL A 168 -5.78 -11.16 30.23
N GLY A 169 -4.58 -11.33 29.68
CA GLY A 169 -3.34 -11.18 30.47
C GLY A 169 -1.99 -11.62 29.87
N GLY A 170 -1.93 -12.28 28.70
CA GLY A 170 -0.66 -12.82 28.15
C GLY A 170 -0.04 -12.05 26.97
N ALA A 171 -0.79 -11.19 26.30
CA ALA A 171 -0.31 -10.47 25.12
C ALA A 171 0.64 -9.31 25.48
N ARG A 172 1.65 -9.08 24.61
CA ARG A 172 2.61 -7.99 24.76
C ARG A 172 1.98 -6.67 24.32
N VAL A 173 2.04 -5.65 25.18
CA VAL A 173 1.77 -4.25 24.79
C VAL A 173 2.86 -3.75 23.84
N SER A 174 2.48 -3.20 22.69
CA SER A 174 3.39 -2.87 21.59
C SER A 174 3.30 -1.43 21.08
N ASP A 175 3.02 -0.50 21.97
CA ASP A 175 3.00 0.93 21.67
C ASP A 175 4.39 1.49 21.30
N ASP A 176 5.45 0.76 21.63
CA ASP A 176 6.83 1.08 21.26
C ASP A 176 7.18 0.68 19.81
N GLU A 177 6.35 -0.15 19.17
CA GLU A 177 6.58 -0.70 17.83
C GLU A 177 5.77 0.03 16.74
N ILE A 178 4.59 0.57 17.09
CA ILE A 178 3.62 1.14 16.15
C ILE A 178 3.01 2.43 16.73
N PRO A 179 2.84 3.50 15.92
CA PRO A 179 2.12 4.70 16.37
C PRO A 179 0.69 4.37 16.84
N SER A 180 0.14 5.20 17.73
CA SER A 180 -1.27 5.06 18.15
C SER A 180 -2.22 4.92 16.96
N LEU A 181 -3.32 4.19 17.11
CA LEU A 181 -4.27 3.96 16.02
C LEU A 181 -4.70 5.25 15.30
N PRO A 182 -5.09 6.35 15.98
CA PRO A 182 -5.46 7.59 15.29
C PRO A 182 -4.32 8.19 14.46
N THR A 183 -3.08 8.14 14.98
CA THR A 183 -1.89 8.64 14.30
C THR A 183 -1.55 7.79 13.07
N LEU A 184 -1.51 6.46 13.22
CA LEU A 184 -1.21 5.55 12.12
C LEU A 184 -2.25 5.69 11.00
N TRP A 185 -3.54 5.69 11.37
CA TRP A 185 -4.65 5.86 10.44
C TRP A 185 -4.56 7.16 9.64
N ALA A 186 -4.25 8.27 10.31
CA ALA A 186 -4.09 9.56 9.66
C ALA A 186 -2.94 9.59 8.65
N ARG A 187 -1.78 9.04 9.03
CA ARG A 187 -0.57 9.09 8.20
C ARG A 187 -0.67 8.19 6.95
N ILE A 188 -1.24 6.99 7.09
CA ILE A 188 -1.49 6.12 5.93
C ILE A 188 -2.46 6.80 4.95
N ALA A 189 -3.51 7.45 5.46
CA ALA A 189 -4.47 8.17 4.61
C ALA A 189 -3.86 9.38 3.90
N VAL A 190 -2.95 10.13 4.54
CA VAL A 190 -2.21 11.20 3.86
C VAL A 190 -1.40 10.67 2.69
N LEU A 191 -0.66 9.58 2.91
CA LEU A 191 0.11 8.96 1.84
C LEU A 191 -0.80 8.43 0.72
N ALA A 192 -1.90 7.77 1.08
CA ALA A 192 -2.90 7.29 0.12
C ALA A 192 -3.51 8.45 -0.70
N ALA A 193 -3.84 9.58 -0.08
CA ALA A 193 -4.39 10.75 -0.77
C ALA A 193 -3.45 11.27 -1.86
N VAL A 194 -2.16 11.40 -1.56
CA VAL A 194 -1.17 11.90 -2.54
C VAL A 194 -0.89 10.84 -3.63
N CYS A 195 -0.83 9.55 -3.26
CA CYS A 195 -0.66 8.47 -4.23
C CYS A 195 -1.87 8.30 -5.17
N ARG A 196 -3.09 8.45 -4.66
CA ARG A 196 -4.34 8.27 -5.43
C ARG A 196 -4.72 9.48 -6.24
N GLY A 197 -4.40 10.68 -5.75
CA GLY A 197 -4.45 11.88 -6.57
C GLY A 197 -3.42 11.89 -7.69
N SER A 198 -2.45 10.97 -7.70
CA SER A 198 -1.51 10.81 -8.81
C SER A 198 -1.71 9.48 -9.52
N GLU A 199 -1.13 9.32 -10.70
CA GLU A 199 -1.00 8.01 -11.36
C GLU A 199 0.14 7.16 -10.73
N ALA A 200 0.54 7.44 -9.49
CA ALA A 200 1.61 6.72 -8.84
C ALA A 200 1.19 5.25 -8.58
N PRO A 201 2.02 4.26 -8.94
CA PRO A 201 1.68 2.82 -8.85
C PRO A 201 1.70 2.27 -7.41
N ILE A 202 1.54 3.12 -6.40
CA ILE A 202 1.45 2.65 -5.02
C ILE A 202 0.00 2.25 -4.76
N ASN A 203 -0.20 0.95 -4.53
CA ASN A 203 -1.49 0.36 -4.22
C ASN A 203 -1.86 0.61 -2.75
N LEU A 204 -2.09 1.89 -2.43
CA LEU A 204 -2.68 2.35 -1.18
C LEU A 204 -4.13 2.71 -1.41
N ARG A 205 -5.02 2.20 -0.56
CA ARG A 205 -6.45 2.54 -0.61
C ARG A 205 -6.98 2.77 0.78
N VAL A 206 -7.76 3.84 0.93
CA VAL A 206 -8.54 4.12 2.13
C VAL A 206 -10.01 3.78 1.88
N ASP A 207 -10.62 3.18 2.89
CA ASP A 207 -12.04 2.99 3.07
C ASP A 207 -12.40 3.44 4.50
N PRO A 208 -13.65 3.82 4.80
CA PRO A 208 -14.05 4.13 6.17
C PRO A 208 -13.77 3.01 7.19
N ALA A 209 -13.74 1.75 6.78
CA ALA A 209 -13.48 0.62 7.67
C ALA A 209 -12.06 0.05 7.57
N PHE A 210 -11.34 0.24 6.47
CA PHE A 210 -10.01 -0.34 6.29
C PHE A 210 -9.05 0.53 5.46
N GLN A 211 -7.76 0.34 5.68
CA GLN A 211 -6.70 0.85 4.83
C GLN A 211 -5.85 -0.31 4.34
N LEU A 212 -5.70 -0.41 3.03
CA LEU A 212 -4.92 -1.45 2.37
C LEU A 212 -3.62 -0.84 1.86
N TYR A 213 -2.51 -1.52 2.15
CA TYR A 213 -1.20 -1.24 1.58
C TYR A 213 -0.66 -2.48 0.87
N ILE A 214 -0.33 -2.32 -0.40
CA ILE A 214 0.43 -3.31 -1.17
C ILE A 214 1.69 -2.63 -1.70
N GLY A 215 2.84 -3.08 -1.25
CA GLY A 215 4.15 -2.65 -1.72
C GLY A 215 4.97 -3.77 -2.34
N ASP A 216 6.13 -3.42 -2.89
CA ASP A 216 6.97 -4.37 -3.62
C ASP A 216 7.49 -5.51 -2.74
N ASN A 217 7.68 -5.28 -1.44
CA ASN A 217 8.27 -6.23 -0.51
C ASN A 217 7.28 -6.78 0.54
N GLY A 218 6.00 -6.44 0.43
CA GLY A 218 5.02 -6.82 1.44
C GLY A 218 3.70 -6.08 1.31
N GLY A 219 2.85 -6.25 2.31
CA GLY A 219 1.60 -5.51 2.39
C GLY A 219 0.89 -5.76 3.70
N SER A 220 -0.13 -4.95 3.96
CA SER A 220 -0.94 -5.05 5.16
C SER A 220 -2.32 -4.44 4.99
N THR A 221 -3.19 -4.85 5.90
CA THR A 221 -4.53 -4.32 6.07
C THR A 221 -4.65 -3.79 7.51
N LEU A 222 -5.01 -2.51 7.64
CA LEU A 222 -5.42 -1.89 8.90
C LEU A 222 -6.95 -1.75 8.89
N CYS A 223 -7.64 -2.53 9.72
CA CYS A 223 -9.09 -2.53 9.84
C CYS A 223 -9.53 -1.84 11.15
N ARG A 224 -10.45 -0.87 11.06
CA ARG A 224 -11.13 -0.28 12.22
C ARG A 224 -12.40 -1.05 12.53
N LEU A 225 -12.63 -1.28 13.82
CA LEU A 225 -13.77 -2.00 14.36
C LEU A 225 -14.58 -1.09 15.29
N PRO A 226 -15.88 -1.39 15.49
CA PRO A 226 -16.70 -0.68 16.47
C PRO A 226 -16.08 -0.70 17.87
N GLY A 227 -16.29 0.38 18.63
CA GLY A 227 -15.77 0.50 20.01
C GLY A 227 -14.31 0.95 20.08
N ASN A 228 -13.83 1.73 19.09
CA ASN A 228 -12.44 2.17 18.99
C ASN A 228 -11.43 1.01 18.99
N ARG A 229 -11.78 -0.09 18.32
CA ARG A 229 -10.88 -1.26 18.17
C ARG A 229 -10.27 -1.27 16.78
N ALA A 230 -9.15 -1.93 16.61
CA ALA A 230 -8.58 -2.15 15.29
C ALA A 230 -7.77 -3.44 15.21
N VAL A 231 -7.52 -3.87 13.97
CA VAL A 231 -6.62 -4.96 13.64
C VAL A 231 -5.65 -4.45 12.57
N LEU A 232 -4.37 -4.64 12.80
CA LEU A 232 -3.33 -4.43 11.79
C LEU A 232 -2.66 -5.77 11.54
N SER A 233 -2.79 -6.28 10.33
CA SER A 233 -2.21 -7.58 9.98
C SER A 233 -1.64 -7.54 8.57
N GLY A 234 -0.66 -8.38 8.30
CA GLY A 234 0.01 -8.38 7.01
C GLY A 234 1.25 -9.28 6.99
N GLY A 235 2.11 -9.02 6.02
CA GLY A 235 3.39 -9.70 5.94
C GLY A 235 4.28 -9.19 4.82
N ARG A 236 5.54 -9.63 4.89
CA ARG A 236 6.57 -9.35 3.88
C ARG A 236 6.86 -10.58 3.02
N LYS A 237 7.27 -10.35 1.78
CA LYS A 237 7.54 -11.40 0.80
C LYS A 237 8.71 -12.31 1.21
N ASP A 238 9.65 -11.80 1.99
CA ASP A 238 10.86 -12.50 2.45
C ASP A 238 10.88 -12.73 3.96
N SER A 239 9.72 -13.07 4.56
CA SER A 239 9.60 -13.32 6.00
C SER A 239 10.48 -14.49 6.43
N ARG A 240 11.49 -14.19 7.25
CA ARG A 240 12.36 -15.23 7.83
C ARG A 240 11.60 -16.14 8.78
N LEU A 241 10.63 -15.57 9.52
CA LEU A 241 9.76 -16.32 10.41
C LEU A 241 9.00 -17.41 9.63
N LEU A 242 8.33 -17.04 8.55
CA LEU A 242 7.53 -17.99 7.78
C LEU A 242 8.40 -18.97 6.99
N SER A 243 9.51 -18.52 6.40
CA SER A 243 10.44 -19.43 5.72
C SER A 243 10.99 -20.51 6.67
N ALA A 244 11.30 -20.14 7.92
CA ALA A 244 11.75 -21.10 8.94
C ALA A 244 10.61 -22.06 9.37
N ALA A 245 9.38 -21.57 9.50
CA ALA A 245 8.22 -22.40 9.86
C ALA A 245 7.87 -23.40 8.75
N TYR A 246 7.80 -22.94 7.50
CA TYR A 246 7.59 -23.82 6.34
C TYR A 246 8.73 -24.81 6.14
N GLY A 247 9.97 -24.39 6.42
CA GLY A 247 11.14 -25.25 6.39
C GLY A 247 11.23 -26.26 7.56
N GLY A 248 10.30 -26.20 8.52
CA GLY A 248 10.30 -27.08 9.70
C GLY A 248 11.45 -26.82 10.70
N VAL A 249 12.14 -25.68 10.57
CA VAL A 249 13.22 -25.27 11.48
C VAL A 249 12.67 -24.82 12.82
N ILE A 250 11.50 -24.18 12.80
CA ILE A 250 10.75 -23.76 14.00
C ILE A 250 9.33 -24.31 13.94
N GLY A 251 8.67 -24.35 15.10
CA GLY A 251 7.22 -24.57 15.16
C GLY A 251 6.45 -23.41 14.52
N TRP A 252 5.21 -23.67 14.11
CA TRP A 252 4.34 -22.64 13.54
C TRP A 252 4.11 -21.48 14.52
N PRO A 253 4.30 -20.22 14.09
CA PRO A 253 4.02 -19.07 14.95
C PRO A 253 2.53 -18.93 15.19
N ASP A 254 2.14 -18.86 16.46
CA ASP A 254 0.78 -18.54 16.86
C ASP A 254 0.61 -17.02 16.90
N LEU A 255 0.22 -16.45 15.75
CA LEU A 255 0.03 -15.01 15.57
C LEU A 255 -1.20 -14.46 16.33
N TYR A 256 -1.98 -15.33 16.98
CA TYR A 256 -3.21 -14.97 17.67
C TYR A 256 -3.20 -15.40 19.14
N ARG A 257 -2.04 -15.79 19.67
CA ARG A 257 -1.91 -16.12 21.09
C ARG A 257 -2.39 -14.96 21.95
N ASP A 258 -3.26 -15.28 22.90
CA ASP A 258 -3.90 -14.33 23.82
C ASP A 258 -4.75 -13.25 23.13
N ALA A 259 -5.08 -13.43 21.86
CA ALA A 259 -5.90 -12.50 21.12
C ALA A 259 -7.37 -12.55 21.56
N PRO A 260 -8.06 -11.40 21.57
CA PRO A 260 -9.44 -11.31 21.99
C PRO A 260 -10.38 -12.11 21.06
N SER A 261 -11.56 -12.46 21.57
CA SER A 261 -12.55 -13.28 20.85
C SER A 261 -13.09 -12.63 19.58
N TRP A 262 -12.97 -11.31 19.45
CA TRP A 262 -13.41 -10.56 18.27
C TRP A 262 -12.36 -10.51 17.15
N LEU A 263 -11.12 -10.95 17.40
CA LEU A 263 -10.09 -11.04 16.36
C LEU A 263 -10.29 -12.33 15.56
N HIS A 264 -10.76 -12.26 14.32
CA HIS A 264 -10.96 -13.42 13.46
C HIS A 264 -10.85 -13.04 11.98
N ASN A 265 -10.91 -14.04 11.08
CA ASN A 265 -10.67 -13.93 9.64
C ASN A 265 -11.31 -12.74 8.90
N LEU A 266 -12.44 -12.22 9.38
CA LEU A 266 -13.16 -11.11 8.74
C LEU A 266 -12.33 -9.81 8.71
N TYR A 267 -11.42 -9.65 9.66
CA TYR A 267 -10.64 -8.41 9.85
C TYR A 267 -9.16 -8.59 9.52
N LEU A 268 -8.76 -9.78 9.08
CA LEU A 268 -7.38 -10.12 8.78
C LEU A 268 -7.05 -9.79 7.32
N ASP A 269 -5.77 -9.52 7.08
CA ASP A 269 -5.24 -9.39 5.74
C ASP A 269 -5.44 -10.71 4.96
N PRO A 270 -5.81 -10.65 3.66
CA PRO A 270 -6.00 -11.85 2.82
C PRO A 270 -4.80 -12.81 2.80
N ARG A 271 -3.61 -12.33 3.18
CA ARG A 271 -2.43 -13.18 3.41
C ARG A 271 -2.66 -14.31 4.42
N ALA A 272 -3.58 -14.15 5.38
CA ALA A 272 -3.94 -15.22 6.31
C ALA A 272 -4.47 -16.46 5.59
N GLU A 273 -5.38 -16.29 4.62
CA GLU A 273 -5.90 -17.39 3.79
C GLU A 273 -4.83 -18.05 2.94
N ARG A 274 -3.81 -17.27 2.55
CA ARG A 274 -2.72 -17.70 1.68
C ARG A 274 -1.52 -18.28 2.45
N GLY A 275 -1.54 -18.28 3.78
CA GLY A 275 -0.42 -18.76 4.60
C GLY A 275 0.80 -17.83 4.54
N LEU A 276 0.59 -16.54 4.30
CA LEU A 276 1.61 -15.50 4.11
C LEU A 276 1.55 -14.39 5.17
N LEU A 277 0.73 -14.55 6.21
CA LEU A 277 0.63 -13.61 7.31
C LEU A 277 1.85 -13.76 8.21
N SER A 278 2.65 -12.71 8.39
CA SER A 278 3.83 -12.76 9.27
C SER A 278 3.70 -11.90 10.52
N PHE A 279 2.68 -11.05 10.60
CA PHE A 279 2.34 -10.32 11.82
C PHE A 279 0.83 -10.07 11.96
N CYS A 280 0.39 -9.93 13.21
CA CYS A 280 -0.94 -9.48 13.58
C CYS A 280 -0.87 -8.68 14.89
N TYR A 281 -1.40 -7.47 14.86
CA TYR A 281 -1.55 -6.57 15.99
C TYR A 281 -3.03 -6.23 16.16
N TRP A 282 -3.46 -6.03 17.40
CA TRP A 282 -4.80 -5.57 17.70
C TRP A 282 -4.78 -4.40 18.68
N TRP A 283 -5.69 -3.46 18.45
CA TRP A 283 -5.90 -2.29 19.27
C TRP A 283 -7.20 -2.47 20.05
N ASP A 284 -7.15 -2.29 21.36
CA ASP A 284 -8.30 -2.51 22.25
C ASP A 284 -9.12 -1.25 22.53
N GLY A 285 -8.58 -0.08 22.20
CA GLY A 285 -9.12 1.21 22.60
C GLY A 285 -8.03 2.17 23.07
N GLU A 286 -6.95 1.64 23.63
CA GLU A 286 -5.90 2.42 24.29
C GLU A 286 -4.48 1.95 23.91
N HIS A 287 -4.28 0.65 23.70
CA HIS A 287 -2.96 0.09 23.44
C HIS A 287 -2.96 -0.84 22.23
N TRP A 288 -1.82 -0.91 21.54
CA TRP A 288 -1.53 -1.98 20.60
C TRP A 288 -1.05 -3.21 21.36
N TYR A 289 -1.48 -4.38 20.89
CA TYR A 289 -1.06 -5.68 21.39
C TYR A 289 -0.64 -6.59 20.25
N ARG A 290 0.26 -7.52 20.57
CA ARG A 290 0.63 -8.67 19.73
C ARG A 290 0.96 -9.89 20.61
N PRO A 291 1.02 -11.11 20.06
CA PRO A 291 1.55 -12.24 20.80
C PRO A 291 3.05 -12.06 21.08
N GLU A 292 3.51 -12.66 22.19
CA GLU A 292 4.94 -12.99 22.36
C GLU A 292 5.28 -14.22 21.52
N LEU A 293 6.27 -14.07 20.63
CA LEU A 293 6.67 -15.14 19.72
C LEU A 293 7.99 -15.78 20.21
N ALA A 294 8.14 -17.07 19.95
CA ALA A 294 9.38 -17.76 20.32
C ALA A 294 10.54 -17.35 19.40
N GLY A 295 11.75 -17.27 19.95
CA GLY A 295 12.96 -17.04 19.17
C GLY A 295 13.19 -15.59 18.73
N GLU A 296 12.63 -14.61 19.44
CA GLU A 296 12.86 -13.16 19.18
C GLU A 296 14.35 -12.73 19.30
N ASP A 297 15.23 -13.61 19.82
CA ASP A 297 16.68 -13.40 19.82
C ASP A 297 17.32 -13.59 18.42
N ALA A 298 16.67 -14.36 17.53
CA ALA A 298 17.16 -14.70 16.19
C ALA A 298 16.52 -13.87 15.06
N TRP A 299 15.38 -13.22 15.34
CA TRP A 299 14.64 -12.35 14.42
C TRP A 299 13.75 -11.39 15.24
N LYS A 300 13.44 -10.19 14.73
CA LYS A 300 12.62 -9.22 15.48
C LYS A 300 11.22 -9.06 14.87
N PRO A 301 10.14 -9.00 15.67
CA PRO A 301 8.80 -8.67 15.19
C PRO A 301 8.72 -7.35 14.42
N THR A 302 9.55 -6.38 14.79
CA THR A 302 9.66 -5.10 14.09
C THR A 302 10.21 -5.24 12.66
N ASP A 303 11.01 -6.28 12.37
CA ASP A 303 11.50 -6.55 11.01
C ASP A 303 10.36 -6.99 10.08
N GLU A 304 9.34 -7.67 10.60
CA GLU A 304 8.18 -8.13 9.81
C GLU A 304 7.28 -6.95 9.42
N ILE A 305 7.03 -6.02 10.34
CA ILE A 305 6.22 -4.82 10.04
C ILE A 305 6.97 -3.78 9.20
N ALA A 306 8.29 -3.68 9.33
CA ALA A 306 9.09 -2.65 8.64
C ALA A 306 8.96 -2.69 7.11
N ARG A 307 8.72 -3.88 6.53
CA ARG A 307 8.47 -4.06 5.09
C ARG A 307 7.01 -4.33 4.75
N GLY A 308 6.17 -4.58 5.75
CA GLY A 308 4.73 -4.80 5.59
C GLY A 308 3.89 -3.54 5.65
N LEU A 309 4.45 -2.41 6.10
CA LEU A 309 3.77 -1.11 6.20
C LEU A 309 4.47 -0.04 5.33
N PRO A 310 3.74 0.97 4.83
CA PRO A 310 4.39 2.16 4.31
C PRO A 310 5.09 2.84 5.49
N GLY A 311 6.34 3.29 5.35
CA GLY A 311 7.20 3.74 6.46
C GLY A 311 6.76 5.01 7.23
N VAL A 312 5.51 5.06 7.70
CA VAL A 312 4.82 6.20 8.32
C VAL A 312 4.96 6.22 9.85
N TRP A 313 6.15 5.86 10.33
CA TRP A 313 6.48 5.71 11.75
C TRP A 313 6.52 7.03 12.50
N THR A 314 6.96 8.11 11.86
CA THR A 314 7.03 9.45 12.44
C THR A 314 6.40 10.48 11.50
N LEU A 315 6.21 11.69 12.01
CA LEU A 315 5.75 12.81 11.20
C LEU A 315 6.76 13.07 10.06
N GLU A 316 8.05 13.07 10.39
CA GLU A 316 9.15 13.32 9.45
C GLU A 316 9.24 12.21 8.39
N SER A 317 9.13 10.93 8.78
CA SER A 317 9.18 9.82 7.82
C SER A 317 7.98 9.85 6.88
N THR A 318 6.79 10.21 7.39
CA THR A 318 5.58 10.38 6.58
C THR A 318 5.71 11.57 5.62
N ALA A 319 6.16 12.72 6.10
CA ALA A 319 6.36 13.92 5.27
C ALA A 319 7.41 13.67 4.18
N SER A 320 8.46 12.90 4.47
CA SER A 320 9.48 12.49 3.50
C SER A 320 8.92 11.56 2.41
N LEU A 321 8.05 10.61 2.78
CA LEU A 321 7.34 9.77 1.81
C LEU A 321 6.42 10.60 0.91
N VAL A 322 5.66 11.55 1.47
CA VAL A 322 4.84 12.47 0.68
C VAL A 322 5.70 13.27 -0.29
N ALA A 323 6.80 13.86 0.16
CA ALA A 323 7.73 14.61 -0.69
C ALA A 323 8.31 13.73 -1.82
N THR A 324 8.55 12.44 -1.55
CA THR A 324 9.01 11.48 -2.57
C THR A 324 7.96 11.26 -3.65
N VAL A 325 6.69 11.15 -3.28
CA VAL A 325 5.58 11.04 -4.25
C VAL A 325 5.44 12.32 -5.06
N LEU A 326 5.49 13.50 -4.41
CA LEU A 326 5.43 14.80 -5.08
C LEU A 326 6.56 14.96 -6.13
N LYS A 327 7.78 14.58 -5.78
CA LYS A 327 8.91 14.58 -6.72
C LYS A 327 8.67 13.67 -7.92
N ARG A 328 8.06 12.49 -7.71
CA ARG A 328 7.77 11.53 -8.79
C ARG A 328 6.78 12.08 -9.82
N ILE A 329 5.89 12.98 -9.41
CA ILE A 329 4.90 13.62 -10.28
C ILE A 329 5.35 14.99 -10.80
N GLY A 330 6.64 15.32 -10.67
CA GLY A 330 7.23 16.54 -11.24
C GLY A 330 7.08 17.79 -10.38
N VAL A 331 6.72 17.67 -9.10
CA VAL A 331 6.78 18.80 -8.17
C VAL A 331 8.20 18.93 -7.65
N GLU A 332 8.88 20.02 -8.00
CA GLU A 332 10.24 20.30 -7.53
C GLU A 332 10.25 20.59 -6.02
N PRO A 333 11.11 19.91 -5.24
CA PRO A 333 11.14 20.09 -3.80
C PRO A 333 11.74 21.46 -3.43
N THR A 334 10.94 22.30 -2.78
CA THR A 334 11.38 23.52 -2.10
C THR A 334 11.24 23.39 -0.59
N ASP A 335 11.88 24.29 0.18
CA ASP A 335 11.67 24.37 1.62
C ASP A 335 10.19 24.56 1.97
N GLN A 336 9.45 25.31 1.14
CA GLN A 336 8.02 25.54 1.32
C GLN A 336 7.20 24.24 1.14
N ASN A 337 7.57 23.37 0.20
CA ASN A 337 6.93 22.05 0.07
C ASN A 337 7.24 21.19 1.30
N ALA A 338 8.47 21.23 1.83
CA ALA A 338 8.85 20.47 3.02
C ALA A 338 8.06 20.90 4.27
N TYR A 339 7.83 22.21 4.46
CA TYR A 339 6.95 22.69 5.52
C TYR A 339 5.48 22.31 5.26
N ALA A 340 5.02 22.39 4.01
CA ALA A 340 3.64 22.03 3.65
C ALA A 340 3.34 20.54 3.87
N THR A 341 4.28 19.64 3.61
CA THR A 341 4.11 18.20 3.88
C THR A 341 4.02 17.92 5.37
N ALA A 342 4.89 18.53 6.19
CA ALA A 342 4.82 18.43 7.64
C ALA A 342 3.50 18.99 8.20
N ASP A 343 3.08 20.17 7.74
CA ASP A 343 1.81 20.80 8.11
C ASP A 343 0.60 19.93 7.76
N LEU A 344 0.62 19.29 6.59
CA LEU A 344 -0.45 18.39 6.17
C LEU A 344 -0.54 17.15 7.08
N VAL A 345 0.59 16.51 7.37
CA VAL A 345 0.64 15.34 8.26
C VAL A 345 0.13 15.72 9.65
N HIS A 346 0.57 16.86 10.18
CA HIS A 346 0.11 17.38 11.47
C HIS A 346 -1.40 17.68 11.48
N ALA A 347 -1.92 18.34 10.45
CA ALA A 347 -3.35 18.62 10.31
C ALA A 347 -4.19 17.33 10.19
N ALA A 348 -3.65 16.30 9.55
CA ALA A 348 -4.28 14.99 9.45
C ALA A 348 -4.33 14.26 10.79
N GLU A 349 -3.23 14.25 11.55
CA GLU A 349 -3.21 13.70 12.91
C GLU A 349 -4.21 14.41 13.83
N ALA A 350 -4.42 15.71 13.63
CA ALA A 350 -5.43 16.51 14.32
C ALA A 350 -6.86 16.41 13.74
N ARG A 351 -7.03 15.73 12.59
CA ARG A 351 -8.30 15.52 11.86
C ARG A 351 -9.02 16.82 11.47
N ILE A 352 -8.25 17.76 10.93
CA ILE A 352 -8.66 19.11 10.54
C ILE A 352 -8.13 19.51 9.16
N VAL A 353 -7.88 18.53 8.28
CA VAL A 353 -7.35 18.82 6.93
C VAL A 353 -8.36 19.64 6.14
N THR A 354 -7.89 20.68 5.46
CA THR A 354 -8.69 21.46 4.51
C THR A 354 -8.07 21.38 3.11
N GLU A 355 -8.87 21.64 2.08
CA GLU A 355 -8.38 21.76 0.70
C GLU A 355 -7.25 22.80 0.60
N ARG A 356 -7.36 23.90 1.36
CA ARG A 356 -6.32 24.93 1.45
C ARG A 356 -5.02 24.36 2.05
N VAL A 357 -5.10 23.57 3.12
CA VAL A 357 -3.92 22.93 3.73
C VAL A 357 -3.25 21.98 2.74
N PHE A 358 -4.05 21.16 2.05
CA PHE A 358 -3.55 20.21 1.06
C PHE A 358 -2.97 20.89 -0.18
N GLY A 359 -3.63 21.94 -0.69
CA GLY A 359 -3.19 22.70 -1.85
C GLY A 359 -1.82 23.38 -1.68
N ARG A 360 -1.40 23.65 -0.43
CA ARG A 360 -0.05 24.18 -0.14
C ARG A 360 1.08 23.23 -0.53
N LEU A 361 0.80 21.95 -0.77
CA LEU A 361 1.76 21.01 -1.35
C LEU A 361 2.23 21.45 -2.74
N PHE A 362 1.44 22.26 -3.45
CA PHE A 362 1.65 22.67 -4.83
C PHE A 362 1.84 24.18 -4.93
N VAL A 363 3.02 24.67 -4.56
CA VAL A 363 3.34 26.12 -4.51
C VAL A 363 3.09 26.80 -5.85
N ASP A 364 3.45 26.15 -6.96
CA ASP A 364 3.29 26.66 -8.33
C ASP A 364 2.00 26.17 -9.03
N GLY A 365 1.07 25.60 -8.26
CA GLY A 365 -0.13 24.93 -8.77
C GLY A 365 0.08 23.42 -8.96
N ALA A 366 -1.01 22.66 -8.83
CA ALA A 366 -0.98 21.21 -8.99
C ALA A 366 -0.78 20.83 -10.48
N PRO A 367 0.00 19.77 -10.80
CA PRO A 367 0.08 19.24 -12.16
C PRO A 367 -1.32 18.90 -12.70
N GLU A 368 -1.56 19.05 -14.00
CA GLU A 368 -2.86 18.72 -14.62
C GLU A 368 -3.23 17.23 -14.45
N SER A 369 -2.24 16.36 -14.32
CA SER A 369 -2.42 14.93 -14.05
C SER A 369 -2.78 14.61 -12.59
N PHE A 370 -2.77 15.60 -11.70
CA PHE A 370 -3.09 15.39 -10.29
C PHE A 370 -4.59 15.61 -10.01
N ASP A 371 -5.27 14.55 -9.60
CA ASP A 371 -6.68 14.57 -9.20
C ASP A 371 -6.83 14.99 -7.73
N MET A 372 -7.08 16.29 -7.52
CA MET A 372 -7.35 16.86 -6.20
C MET A 372 -8.62 16.27 -5.55
N ALA A 373 -9.64 15.95 -6.35
CA ALA A 373 -10.90 15.44 -5.83
C ALA A 373 -10.74 14.02 -5.26
N GLU A 374 -10.03 13.14 -5.98
CA GLU A 374 -9.69 11.79 -5.49
C GLU A 374 -8.82 11.88 -4.23
N ALA A 375 -7.83 12.79 -4.18
CA ALA A 375 -7.00 12.97 -3.00
C ALA A 375 -7.82 13.38 -1.76
N LEU A 376 -8.73 14.36 -1.90
CA LEU A 376 -9.62 14.79 -0.82
C LEU A 376 -10.63 13.69 -0.42
N ALA A 377 -11.11 12.90 -1.37
CA ALA A 377 -12.00 11.77 -1.10
C ALA A 377 -11.33 10.70 -0.22
N GLN A 378 -10.03 10.42 -0.40
CA GLN A 378 -9.29 9.51 0.47
C GLN A 378 -9.19 10.04 1.92
N LEU A 379 -8.99 11.36 2.07
CA LEU A 379 -8.95 12.01 3.40
C LEU A 379 -10.33 12.06 4.07
N ASP A 380 -11.39 12.24 3.29
CA ASP A 380 -12.77 12.21 3.76
C ASP A 380 -13.16 10.80 4.23
N ALA A 381 -12.84 9.77 3.44
CA ALA A 381 -13.05 8.36 3.81
C ALA A 381 -12.37 8.01 5.14
N ALA A 382 -11.21 8.59 5.42
CA ALA A 382 -10.52 8.43 6.70
C ALA A 382 -11.07 9.31 7.85
N ASP A 383 -12.05 10.19 7.59
CA ASP A 383 -12.61 11.19 8.52
C ASP A 383 -11.53 12.14 9.09
N LEU A 384 -10.68 12.64 8.19
CA LEU A 384 -9.58 13.56 8.48
C LEU A 384 -9.85 14.99 8.05
N LEU A 385 -10.83 15.21 7.16
CA LEU A 385 -11.22 16.54 6.74
C LEU A 385 -11.85 17.32 7.90
N LEU A 386 -11.67 18.63 7.87
CA LEU A 386 -12.42 19.55 8.72
C LEU A 386 -13.91 19.39 8.40
N PRO A 387 -14.79 19.11 9.39
CA PRO A 387 -16.20 18.92 9.13
C PRO A 387 -16.84 20.13 8.43
N THR A 388 -17.64 19.85 7.41
CA THR A 388 -18.43 20.87 6.72
C THR A 388 -19.55 21.38 7.61
N HIS A 389 -19.65 22.71 7.72
CA HIS A 389 -20.74 23.43 8.37
C HIS A 389 -21.04 24.69 7.53
N PRO A 390 -22.31 25.13 7.41
CA PRO A 390 -22.62 26.38 6.72
C PRO A 390 -21.79 27.54 7.28
N PRO A 391 -21.01 28.25 6.44
CA PRO A 391 -20.18 29.34 6.93
C PRO A 391 -21.04 30.54 7.31
N ILE A 392 -20.67 31.22 8.40
CA ILE A 392 -21.25 32.53 8.72
C ILE A 392 -20.54 33.62 7.91
N ASP A 393 -21.26 34.69 7.57
CA ASP A 393 -20.63 35.83 6.88
C ASP A 393 -19.80 36.70 7.84
N ARG A 394 -19.01 37.59 7.24
CA ARG A 394 -18.11 38.50 7.98
C ARG A 394 -18.86 39.39 8.96
N ALA A 395 -20.04 39.90 8.56
CA ALA A 395 -20.84 40.80 9.39
C ALA A 395 -21.35 40.06 10.64
N THR A 396 -21.88 38.86 10.45
CA THR A 396 -22.34 37.97 11.51
C THR A 396 -21.20 37.66 12.48
N ALA A 397 -19.99 37.36 11.99
CA ALA A 397 -18.85 37.11 12.86
C ALA A 397 -18.49 38.32 13.74
N THR A 398 -18.50 39.53 13.17
CA THR A 398 -18.29 40.77 13.92
C THR A 398 -19.39 41.02 14.94
N ASP A 399 -20.65 40.85 14.57
CA ASP A 399 -21.81 41.04 15.46
C ASP A 399 -21.77 40.07 16.65
N ARG A 400 -21.34 38.82 16.41
CA ARG A 400 -21.14 37.83 17.48
C ARG A 400 -20.11 38.27 18.52
N VAL A 401 -19.03 38.94 18.10
CA VAL A 401 -18.03 39.49 19.03
C VAL A 401 -18.57 40.70 19.77
N VAL A 402 -19.31 41.57 19.10
CA VAL A 402 -20.01 42.71 19.75
C VAL A 402 -20.93 42.20 20.85
N ASP A 403 -21.75 41.21 20.56
CA ASP A 403 -22.67 40.59 21.51
C ASP A 403 -21.92 39.88 22.66
N PHE A 404 -20.85 39.15 22.33
CA PHE A 404 -20.02 38.49 23.33
C PHE A 404 -19.40 39.49 24.32
N CYS A 405 -18.79 40.56 23.82
CA CYS A 405 -18.16 41.60 24.65
C CYS A 405 -19.17 42.34 25.51
N ARG A 406 -20.35 42.67 24.97
CA ARG A 406 -21.45 43.29 25.74
C ARG A 406 -21.96 42.37 26.84
N THR A 407 -22.14 41.09 26.53
CA THR A 407 -22.65 40.08 27.47
C THR A 407 -21.66 39.81 28.61
N HIS A 408 -20.37 39.69 28.28
CA HIS A 408 -19.32 39.36 29.24
C HIS A 408 -18.62 40.60 29.82
N ARG A 409 -19.09 41.82 29.48
CA ARG A 409 -18.55 43.11 29.92
C ARG A 409 -17.04 43.24 29.64
N VAL A 410 -16.61 42.78 28.47
CA VAL A 410 -15.22 42.93 28.01
C VAL A 410 -15.05 44.31 27.39
N GLU A 411 -14.13 45.11 27.94
CA GLU A 411 -13.77 46.40 27.36
C GLU A 411 -12.91 46.18 26.09
N TYR A 412 -13.48 46.46 24.92
CA TYR A 412 -12.83 46.28 23.63
C TYR A 412 -13.31 47.35 22.62
N PRO A 413 -12.46 47.82 21.68
CA PRO A 413 -12.86 48.79 20.65
C PRO A 413 -13.73 48.13 19.55
N LEU A 414 -15.03 48.04 19.82
CA LEU A 414 -16.02 47.36 18.97
C LEU A 414 -16.32 48.08 17.65
N ASP A 415 -16.01 49.37 17.55
CA ASP A 415 -16.23 50.22 16.37
C ASP A 415 -15.19 50.00 15.26
N ARG A 416 -14.11 49.28 15.54
CA ARG A 416 -12.97 49.09 14.62
C ARG A 416 -12.69 47.62 14.30
N LEU A 417 -13.65 46.73 14.54
CA LEU A 417 -13.43 45.30 14.34
C LEU A 417 -13.17 44.98 12.85
N VAL A 418 -12.14 44.18 12.64
CA VAL A 418 -11.80 43.52 11.38
C VAL A 418 -11.94 42.02 11.59
N ALA A 419 -12.39 41.31 10.56
CA ALA A 419 -12.61 39.89 10.60
C ALA A 419 -11.92 39.21 9.41
N ASP A 420 -10.94 38.37 9.71
CA ASP A 420 -10.16 37.58 8.77
C ASP A 420 -10.65 36.14 8.75
N ARG A 421 -10.83 35.57 7.56
CA ARG A 421 -11.38 34.23 7.39
C ARG A 421 -10.34 33.18 7.78
N TRP A 422 -10.73 32.26 8.67
CA TRP A 422 -9.95 31.08 9.05
C TRP A 422 -10.68 29.80 8.63
N ASP A 423 -9.97 28.67 8.66
CA ASP A 423 -10.58 27.37 8.43
C ASP A 423 -11.56 27.06 9.59
N GLY A 424 -12.85 26.92 9.26
CA GLY A 424 -13.92 26.68 10.24
C GLY A 424 -14.44 27.92 10.99
N GLY A 425 -14.06 29.14 10.57
CA GLY A 425 -14.57 30.35 11.18
C GLY A 425 -13.82 31.64 10.83
N TRP A 426 -13.73 32.54 11.80
CA TRP A 426 -13.19 33.89 11.64
C TRP A 426 -12.31 34.28 12.83
N GLN A 427 -11.20 34.96 12.56
CA GLN A 427 -10.46 35.72 13.56
C GLN A 427 -10.93 37.17 13.53
N VAL A 428 -11.43 37.67 14.65
CA VAL A 428 -11.97 39.01 14.80
C VAL A 428 -11.13 39.79 15.80
N PHE A 429 -10.64 40.95 15.39
CA PHE A 429 -9.75 41.77 16.19
C PHE A 429 -9.86 43.25 15.80
N ALA A 430 -9.39 44.13 16.67
CA ALA A 430 -9.25 45.55 16.34
C ALA A 430 -7.80 45.85 15.89
N PRO A 431 -7.60 46.42 14.68
CA PRO A 431 -6.28 46.75 14.16
C PRO A 431 -5.61 47.84 15.00
N ILE A 432 -4.28 47.86 14.96
CA ILE A 432 -3.44 48.79 15.71
C ILE A 432 -3.07 49.95 14.79
N ALA A 433 -3.07 51.17 15.31
CA ALA A 433 -2.58 52.34 14.57
C ALA A 433 -1.06 52.27 14.40
N GLU A 434 -0.54 52.81 13.31
CA GLU A 434 0.88 52.82 13.02
C GLU A 434 1.68 53.48 14.17
N GLY A 435 2.61 52.75 14.78
CA GLY A 435 3.45 53.23 15.90
C GLY A 435 3.02 52.81 17.32
N GLU A 436 1.88 52.14 17.50
CA GLU A 436 1.46 51.59 18.79
C GLU A 436 2.03 50.17 19.05
N ILE A 437 2.54 49.93 20.26
CA ILE A 437 2.97 48.59 20.70
C ILE A 437 1.80 47.92 21.42
N ALA A 438 1.25 46.83 20.84
CA ALA A 438 0.17 46.08 21.45
C ALA A 438 0.69 44.85 22.21
N ILE A 439 0.78 44.97 23.54
CA ILE A 439 1.08 43.84 24.43
C ILE A 439 -0.23 43.40 25.10
N GLY A 440 -0.59 42.12 24.96
CA GLY A 440 -1.70 41.50 25.70
C GLY A 440 -3.12 41.80 25.19
N ARG A 441 -3.32 42.22 23.94
CA ARG A 441 -4.68 42.39 23.39
C ARG A 441 -5.33 41.03 23.11
N ALA A 442 -6.63 40.95 23.38
CA ALA A 442 -7.43 39.78 23.03
C ALA A 442 -7.73 39.77 21.52
N VAL A 443 -7.69 38.58 20.93
CA VAL A 443 -8.32 38.28 19.63
C VAL A 443 -9.51 37.36 19.90
N PHE A 444 -10.57 37.51 19.12
CA PHE A 444 -11.75 36.67 19.21
C PHE A 444 -11.78 35.69 18.05
N LEU A 445 -12.05 34.43 18.33
CA LEU A 445 -12.19 33.38 17.33
C LEU A 445 -13.67 33.02 17.26
N VAL A 446 -14.29 33.20 16.10
CA VAL A 446 -15.72 32.95 15.89
C VAL A 446 -15.88 31.77 14.94
N ALA A 447 -16.35 30.64 15.45
CA ALA A 447 -16.57 29.45 14.65
C ALA A 447 -17.83 29.55 13.80
N ASP A 448 -17.90 28.78 12.71
CA ASP A 448 -19.05 28.75 11.80
C ASP A 448 -20.32 28.20 12.47
N ASP A 449 -20.19 27.48 13.60
CA ASP A 449 -21.30 27.09 14.47
C ASP A 449 -21.77 28.22 15.41
N GLY A 450 -21.18 29.42 15.30
CA GLY A 450 -21.53 30.61 16.05
C GLY A 450 -20.87 30.74 17.43
N VAL A 451 -20.00 29.79 17.81
CA VAL A 451 -19.28 29.84 19.09
C VAL A 451 -18.18 30.92 19.04
N VAL A 452 -18.11 31.75 20.09
CA VAL A 452 -17.08 32.78 20.26
C VAL A 452 -16.10 32.35 21.36
N GLU A 453 -14.81 32.34 21.04
CA GLU A 453 -13.72 32.05 21.97
C GLU A 453 -12.79 33.26 22.07
N GLN A 454 -12.47 33.70 23.28
CA GLN A 454 -11.45 34.74 23.51
C GLN A 454 -10.07 34.09 23.61
N ALA A 455 -9.12 34.57 22.82
CA ALA A 455 -7.75 34.08 22.81
C ALA A 455 -6.74 35.23 23.08
N SER A 456 -5.62 34.87 23.69
CA SER A 456 -4.48 35.78 23.91
C SER A 456 -3.55 35.75 22.70
N THR A 457 -2.98 36.90 22.33
CA THR A 457 -1.94 37.01 21.29
C THR A 457 -0.57 36.46 21.72
N SER A 458 -0.45 35.86 22.90
CA SER A 458 0.79 35.26 23.39
C SER A 458 1.15 33.92 22.73
N ALA A 459 0.19 33.27 22.04
CA ALA A 459 0.42 32.07 21.25
C ALA A 459 0.66 32.43 19.78
N ALA A 460 1.45 31.62 19.07
CA ALA A 460 1.67 31.81 17.64
C ALA A 460 0.34 31.67 16.87
N PRO A 461 0.07 32.49 15.83
CA PRO A 461 -1.18 32.44 15.08
C PRO A 461 -1.53 31.05 14.52
N SER A 462 -0.52 30.29 14.07
CA SER A 462 -0.71 28.92 13.57
C SER A 462 -1.21 27.95 14.66
N GLN A 463 -0.68 28.05 15.88
CA GLN A 463 -1.12 27.23 17.01
C GLN A 463 -2.55 27.58 17.43
N LEU A 464 -2.92 28.86 17.40
CA LEU A 464 -4.28 29.30 17.68
C LEU A 464 -5.28 28.76 16.64
N ALA A 465 -4.94 28.82 15.36
CA ALA A 465 -5.77 28.31 14.28
C ALA A 465 -6.00 26.79 14.40
N GLU A 466 -4.97 26.02 14.73
CA GLU A 466 -5.07 24.58 14.92
C GLU A 466 -6.00 24.22 16.10
N VAL A 467 -5.78 24.84 17.27
CA VAL A 467 -6.58 24.58 18.47
C VAL A 467 -8.05 24.90 18.22
N PHE A 468 -8.31 26.02 17.53
CA PHE A 468 -9.65 26.46 17.14
C PHE A 468 -10.32 25.48 16.18
N ALA A 469 -9.66 25.12 15.08
CA ALA A 469 -10.19 24.17 14.10
C ALA A 469 -10.50 22.81 14.76
N ARG A 470 -9.63 22.34 15.66
CA ARG A 470 -9.83 21.07 16.39
C ARG A 470 -11.06 21.14 17.31
N ARG A 471 -11.23 22.23 18.05
CA ARG A 471 -12.42 22.41 18.93
C ARG A 471 -13.70 22.49 18.13
N PHE A 472 -13.71 23.25 17.03
CA PHE A 472 -14.84 23.30 16.10
C PHE A 472 -15.17 21.91 15.55
N ALA A 473 -14.17 21.17 15.03
CA ALA A 473 -14.37 19.83 14.50
C ALA A 473 -14.94 18.86 15.53
N GLN A 474 -14.45 18.92 16.77
CA GLN A 474 -14.97 18.11 17.88
C GLN A 474 -16.43 18.41 18.19
N ARG A 475 -16.85 19.68 18.16
CA ARG A 475 -18.26 20.05 18.39
C ARG A 475 -19.16 19.55 17.28
N ILE A 476 -18.78 19.76 16.02
CA ILE A 476 -19.56 19.30 14.86
C ILE A 476 -19.70 17.78 14.84
N ARG A 477 -18.61 17.04 15.11
CA ARG A 477 -18.64 15.57 15.15
C ARG A 477 -19.49 15.01 16.29
N LYS A 478 -19.55 15.69 17.45
CA LYS A 478 -20.42 15.29 18.57
C LYS A 478 -21.90 15.57 18.33
N ALA A 479 -22.21 16.50 17.43
CA ALA A 479 -23.58 16.85 17.08
C ALA A 479 -24.19 15.92 16.01
N ARG A 480 -23.37 15.11 15.35
CA ARG A 480 -23.77 14.01 14.46
C ARG A 480 -23.96 12.74 15.26
#